data_AF-A0A2G3NNM4-F1
#
_entry.id   AF-A0A2G3NNM4-F1
#
_cell.length_a   1.000
_cell.length_b   1.000
_cell.length_c   1.000
_cell.angle_alpha   90.00
_cell.angle_beta   90.00
_cell.angle_gamma   90.00
#
_symmetry.space_group_name_H-M   'P 1'
#
loop_
_entity.id
_entity.type
_entity.pdbx_description
1 polymer ?
#
loop_
_entity_poly.entity_id
_entity_poly.type
_entity_poly.pdbx_seq_one_letter_code
_entity_poly.pdbx_strand_id
1 'polypeptide(L)'
;YRPMFRMHLTNKEILEKLLYYSDELRQHYELYQLLLYHFQEKNSDHFFDLIEQEIATVNPIFQTVFKTFLKDKDKVLNAMELPYSNAKLEATNNLIKVIKRNAFGFRNFENFKLRILIALNIKMERTNLVLSRL
;
A
#
# COMPACT_ATOMS: atom_id res chain seq x y z
N TYR A 1 -25.83 -3.86 -10.10
CA TYR A 1 -25.90 -5.23 -10.61
C TYR A 1 -24.50 -5.80 -10.76
N ARG A 2 -24.24 -7.03 -10.30
CA ARG A 2 -22.95 -7.71 -10.38
C ARG A 2 -23.09 -8.95 -11.28
N PRO A 3 -22.58 -8.90 -12.53
CA PRO A 3 -22.82 -9.96 -13.51
C PRO A 3 -22.38 -11.36 -13.06
N MET A 4 -21.23 -11.48 -12.39
CA MET A 4 -20.70 -12.75 -11.87
C MET A 4 -21.64 -13.43 -10.88
N PHE A 5 -22.36 -12.65 -10.07
CA PHE A 5 -23.28 -13.17 -9.05
C PHE A 5 -24.76 -13.11 -9.49
N ARG A 6 -25.04 -12.51 -10.65
CA ARG A 6 -26.40 -12.28 -11.19
C ARG A 6 -27.35 -11.59 -10.20
N MET A 7 -26.83 -10.73 -9.33
CA MET A 7 -27.56 -10.06 -8.25
C MET A 7 -27.11 -8.61 -8.07
N HIS A 8 -27.94 -7.78 -7.43
CA HIS A 8 -27.52 -6.46 -6.93
C HIS A 8 -26.91 -6.64 -5.54
N LEU A 9 -25.59 -6.68 -5.47
CA LEU A 9 -24.84 -6.85 -4.23
C LEU A 9 -23.94 -5.65 -3.97
N THR A 10 -23.86 -5.26 -2.71
CA THR A 10 -22.85 -4.36 -2.15
C THR A 10 -21.48 -5.05 -2.10
N ASN A 11 -20.42 -4.27 -1.90
CA ASN A 11 -19.06 -4.85 -1.79
C ASN A 11 -18.92 -5.77 -0.56
N LYS A 12 -19.63 -5.47 0.52
CA LYS A 12 -19.64 -6.30 1.73
C LYS A 12 -20.28 -7.67 1.48
N GLU A 13 -21.45 -7.69 0.84
CA GLU A 13 -22.13 -8.96 0.51
C GLU A 13 -21.34 -9.80 -0.49
N ILE A 14 -20.60 -9.17 -1.42
CA ILE A 14 -19.70 -9.88 -2.33
C ILE A 14 -18.57 -10.53 -1.54
N LEU A 15 -17.94 -9.79 -0.62
CA LEU A 15 -16.89 -10.33 0.23
C LEU A 15 -17.40 -11.52 1.04
N GLU A 16 -18.52 -11.37 1.75
CA GLU A 16 -19.12 -12.45 2.55
C GLU A 16 -19.40 -13.70 1.70
N LYS A 17 -19.92 -13.53 0.48
CA LYS A 17 -20.11 -14.66 -0.45
C LYS A 17 -18.79 -15.31 -0.86
N LEU A 18 -17.75 -14.53 -1.16
CA LEU A 18 -16.43 -15.07 -1.52
C LEU A 18 -15.81 -15.86 -0.37
N LEU A 19 -15.89 -15.33 0.86
CA LEU A 19 -15.38 -16.01 2.05
C LEU A 19 -16.20 -17.26 2.39
N TYR A 20 -17.49 -17.30 2.06
CA TYR A 20 -18.31 -18.49 2.21
C TYR A 20 -17.90 -19.64 1.28
N TYR A 21 -17.35 -19.34 0.09
CA TYR A 21 -16.97 -20.38 -0.87
C TYR A 21 -15.67 -21.11 -0.53
N SER A 22 -14.82 -20.58 0.34
CA SER A 22 -13.51 -21.17 0.67
C SER A 22 -13.10 -20.84 2.10
N ASP A 23 -13.03 -21.87 2.94
CA ASP A 23 -12.56 -21.75 4.32
C ASP A 23 -11.09 -21.28 4.39
N GLU A 24 -10.24 -21.76 3.47
CA GLU A 24 -8.84 -21.31 3.37
C GLU A 24 -8.76 -19.81 3.07
N LEU A 25 -9.54 -19.31 2.11
CA LEU A 25 -9.61 -17.88 1.81
C LEU A 25 -10.12 -17.08 3.01
N ARG A 26 -11.12 -17.60 3.73
CA ARG A 26 -11.65 -16.96 4.95
C ARG A 26 -10.56 -16.83 6.02
N GLN A 27 -9.85 -17.91 6.33
CA GLN A 27 -8.79 -17.90 7.32
C GLN A 27 -7.67 -16.90 6.98
N HIS A 28 -7.21 -16.88 5.72
CA HIS A 28 -6.18 -15.93 5.30
C HIS A 28 -6.67 -14.48 5.28
N TYR A 29 -7.94 -14.26 4.93
CA TYR A 29 -8.56 -12.94 5.01
C TYR A 29 -8.63 -12.45 6.45
N GLU A 30 -9.10 -13.29 7.38
CA GLU A 30 -9.20 -12.97 8.81
C GLU A 30 -7.82 -12.65 9.41
N LEU A 31 -6.80 -13.47 9.11
CA LEU A 31 -5.42 -13.20 9.53
C LEU A 31 -4.92 -11.84 9.03
N TYR A 32 -5.15 -11.52 7.75
CA TYR A 32 -4.80 -10.23 7.18
C TYR A 32 -5.54 -9.07 7.87
N GLN A 33 -6.85 -9.22 8.13
CA GLN A 33 -7.63 -8.18 8.82
C GLN A 33 -7.14 -7.95 10.25
N LEU A 34 -6.78 -9.02 10.97
CA LEU A 34 -6.27 -8.92 12.33
C LEU A 34 -4.90 -8.22 12.37
N LEU A 35 -4.01 -8.56 11.44
CA LEU A 35 -2.73 -7.84 11.26
C LEU A 35 -2.96 -6.36 10.93
N LEU A 36 -3.87 -6.07 10.01
CA LEU A 36 -4.19 -4.69 9.64
C LEU A 36 -4.73 -3.90 10.83
N TYR A 37 -5.60 -4.51 11.63
CA TYR A 37 -6.14 -3.90 12.84
C TYR A 37 -5.04 -3.55 13.83
N HIS A 38 -4.15 -4.49 14.19
CA HIS A 38 -3.04 -4.21 15.10
C HIS A 38 -2.10 -3.13 14.56
N PHE A 39 -1.86 -3.11 13.24
CA PHE A 39 -1.06 -2.08 12.60
C PHE A 39 -1.70 -0.67 12.71
N GLN A 40 -3.00 -0.56 12.47
CA GLN A 40 -3.73 0.70 12.53
C GLN A 40 -3.85 1.25 13.96
N GLU A 41 -4.08 0.36 14.93
CA GLU A 41 -4.13 0.70 16.36
C GLU A 41 -2.74 0.88 16.98
N LYS A 42 -1.66 0.74 16.19
CA LYS A 42 -0.25 0.83 16.64
C LYS A 42 0.09 -0.15 17.77
N ASN A 43 -0.57 -1.30 17.80
CA ASN A 43 -0.33 -2.37 18.75
C ASN A 43 0.78 -3.29 18.22
N SER A 44 2.02 -2.82 18.27
CA SER A 44 3.18 -3.51 17.70
C SER A 44 3.42 -4.90 18.30
N ASP A 45 3.26 -5.05 19.61
CA ASP A 45 3.51 -6.31 20.30
C ASP A 45 2.56 -7.40 19.76
N HIS A 46 1.25 -7.13 19.78
CA HIS A 46 0.25 -8.04 19.21
C HIS A 46 0.44 -8.29 17.70
N PHE A 47 0.91 -7.30 16.94
CA PHE A 47 1.20 -7.48 15.52
C PHE A 47 2.33 -8.51 15.30
N PHE A 48 3.44 -8.39 16.03
CA PHE A 48 4.57 -9.29 15.88
C PHE A 48 4.34 -10.65 16.54
N ASP A 49 3.66 -10.71 17.68
CA ASP A 49 3.28 -11.96 18.34
C ASP A 49 2.42 -12.81 17.41
N LEU A 50 1.44 -12.21 16.72
CA LEU A 50 0.60 -12.89 15.75
C LEU A 50 1.42 -13.42 14.56
N ILE A 51 2.39 -12.66 14.07
CA ILE A 51 3.30 -13.11 13.00
C ILE A 51 4.12 -14.31 13.47
N GLU A 52 4.71 -14.25 14.66
CA GLU A 52 5.56 -15.32 15.20
C GLU A 52 4.76 -16.61 15.48
N GLN A 53 3.51 -16.49 15.90
CA GLN A 53 2.60 -17.63 16.12
C GLN A 53 2.23 -18.32 14.80
N GLU A 54 1.92 -17.54 13.76
CA GLU A 54 1.38 -18.08 12.51
C GLU A 54 2.45 -18.46 11.47
N ILE A 55 3.71 -18.00 11.62
CA ILE A 55 4.74 -18.17 10.57
C ILE A 55 5.04 -19.62 10.18
N ALA A 56 4.85 -20.56 11.10
CA ALA A 56 5.12 -21.98 10.86
C ALA A 56 3.98 -22.70 10.12
N THR A 57 2.74 -22.23 10.28
CA THR A 57 1.51 -22.88 9.81
C THR A 57 0.89 -22.15 8.62
N VAL A 58 1.17 -20.85 8.46
CA VAL A 58 0.61 -20.02 7.40
C VAL A 58 1.08 -20.48 6.02
N ASN A 59 0.23 -20.23 5.02
CA ASN A 59 0.54 -20.50 3.61
C ASN A 59 1.91 -19.90 3.21
N PRO A 60 2.75 -20.63 2.45
CA PRO A 60 4.09 -20.20 2.06
C PRO A 60 4.18 -18.79 1.44
N ILE A 61 3.11 -18.34 0.78
CA ILE A 61 3.03 -16.99 0.20
C ILE A 61 3.19 -15.92 1.29
N PHE A 62 2.57 -16.10 2.46
CA PHE A 62 2.67 -15.16 3.58
C PHE A 62 4.00 -15.27 4.33
N GLN A 63 4.62 -16.46 4.36
CA GLN A 63 5.87 -16.67 5.09
C GLN A 63 6.98 -15.71 4.66
N THR A 64 7.06 -15.39 3.37
CA THR A 64 8.07 -14.44 2.86
C THR A 64 7.82 -13.03 3.39
N VAL A 65 6.55 -12.61 3.44
CA VAL A 65 6.15 -11.30 3.97
C VAL A 65 6.45 -11.25 5.47
N PHE A 66 6.09 -12.29 6.22
CA PHE A 66 6.31 -12.38 7.66
C PHE A 66 7.80 -12.36 8.01
N LYS A 67 8.63 -13.14 7.30
CA LYS A 67 10.09 -13.09 7.45
C LYS A 67 10.66 -11.69 7.17
N THR A 68 10.09 -10.98 6.20
CA THR A 68 10.50 -9.60 5.89
C THR A 68 10.13 -8.66 7.03
N PHE A 69 8.91 -8.74 7.56
CA PHE A 69 8.51 -7.92 8.71
C PHE A 69 9.36 -8.19 9.96
N LEU A 70 9.70 -9.45 10.25
CA LEU A 70 10.58 -9.79 11.37
C LEU A 70 12.01 -9.29 11.15
N LYS A 71 12.55 -9.43 9.93
CA LYS A 71 13.89 -8.95 9.58
C LYS A 71 14.00 -7.42 9.70
N ASP A 72 12.95 -6.70 9.28
CA ASP A 72 12.91 -5.24 9.24
C ASP A 72 12.04 -4.66 10.37
N LYS A 73 12.00 -5.33 11.55
CA LYS A 73 11.13 -5.00 12.68
C LYS A 73 11.17 -3.51 13.06
N ASP A 74 12.37 -2.94 13.21
CA ASP A 74 12.54 -1.52 13.56
C ASP A 74 11.90 -0.57 12.53
N LYS A 75 11.93 -0.92 11.24
CA LYS A 75 11.32 -0.08 10.19
C LYS A 75 9.80 -0.13 10.25
N VAL A 76 9.25 -1.31 10.54
CA VAL A 76 7.80 -1.51 10.71
C VAL A 76 7.30 -0.78 11.96
N LEU A 77 8.04 -0.86 13.08
CA LEU A 77 7.76 -0.09 14.29
C LEU A 77 7.73 1.41 14.01
N ASN A 78 8.78 1.92 13.36
CA ASN A 78 8.84 3.32 12.95
C ASN A 78 7.66 3.72 12.06
N ALA A 79 7.19 2.85 11.17
CA ALA A 79 6.04 3.11 10.32
C ALA A 79 4.70 3.16 11.08
N MET A 80 4.58 2.46 12.21
CA MET A 80 3.41 2.53 13.09
C MET A 80 3.45 3.78 13.98
N GLU A 81 4.60 4.11 14.55
CA GLU A 81 4.73 5.18 15.53
C GLU A 81 4.74 6.57 14.88
N LEU A 82 5.54 6.75 13.82
CA LEU A 82 5.80 8.06 13.24
C LEU A 82 4.60 8.59 12.44
N PRO A 83 4.37 9.91 12.43
CA PRO A 83 3.25 10.52 11.71
C PRO A 83 3.51 10.71 10.21
N TYR A 84 4.54 10.07 9.65
CA TYR A 84 4.96 10.30 8.26
C TYR A 84 4.13 9.47 7.28
N SER A 85 3.56 10.16 6.29
CA SER A 85 2.84 9.51 5.19
C SER A 85 3.71 9.36 3.95
N ASN A 86 3.62 8.20 3.29
CA ASN A 86 4.24 7.93 1.99
C ASN A 86 3.60 8.71 0.83
N ALA A 87 2.51 9.46 1.06
CA ALA A 87 1.75 10.15 0.02
C ALA A 87 2.62 11.10 -0.84
N LYS A 88 3.55 11.85 -0.23
CA LYS A 88 4.45 12.76 -0.97
C LYS A 88 5.40 11.99 -1.90
N LEU A 89 5.93 10.87 -1.43
CA LEU A 89 6.84 10.00 -2.18
C LEU A 89 6.10 9.31 -3.33
N GLU A 90 4.91 8.77 -3.08
CA GLU A 90 4.06 8.16 -4.12
C GLU A 90 3.63 9.16 -5.19
N ALA A 91 3.25 10.39 -4.80
CA ALA A 91 2.93 11.45 -5.76
C ALA A 91 4.10 11.77 -6.69
N THR A 92 5.33 11.75 -6.15
CA THR A 92 6.56 11.98 -6.90
C THR A 92 6.87 10.81 -7.83
N ASN A 93 6.80 9.57 -7.34
CA ASN A 93 7.00 8.36 -8.12
C ASN A 93 6.02 8.27 -9.29
N ASN A 94 4.75 8.60 -9.06
CA ASN A 94 3.73 8.62 -10.12
C ASN A 94 4.01 9.68 -11.18
N LEU A 95 4.47 10.87 -10.78
CA LEU A 95 4.91 11.90 -11.74
C LEU A 95 6.07 11.41 -12.60
N ILE A 96 7.09 10.79 -11.99
CA ILE A 96 8.25 10.23 -12.70
C ILE A 96 7.81 9.16 -13.71
N LYS A 97 6.91 8.25 -13.30
CA LYS A 97 6.34 7.22 -14.17
C LYS A 97 5.58 7.83 -15.36
N VAL A 98 4.79 8.88 -15.13
CA VAL A 98 4.07 9.61 -16.19
C VAL A 98 5.05 10.26 -17.18
N ILE A 99 6.10 10.92 -16.68
CA ILE A 99 7.13 11.55 -17.52
C ILE A 99 7.82 10.50 -18.39
N LYS A 100 8.22 9.37 -17.80
CA LYS A 100 8.87 8.26 -18.52
C LYS A 100 7.95 7.69 -19.61
N ARG A 101 6.67 7.48 -19.31
CA ARG A 101 5.67 6.95 -20.25
C ARG A 101 5.43 7.91 -21.41
N ASN A 102 5.28 9.21 -21.13
CA ASN A 102 4.98 10.21 -22.16
C ASN A 102 6.15 10.47 -23.11
N ALA A 103 7.39 10.27 -22.64
CA ALA A 103 8.58 10.44 -23.47
C ALA A 103 8.96 9.17 -24.26
N PHE A 104 8.24 8.05 -24.06
CA PHE A 104 8.62 6.73 -24.58
C PHE A 104 10.05 6.31 -24.14
N GLY A 105 10.44 6.72 -22.93
CA GLY A 105 11.79 6.54 -22.41
C GLY A 105 12.71 7.74 -22.66
N PHE A 106 13.87 7.73 -21.99
CA PHE A 106 14.90 8.75 -22.15
C PHE A 106 16.22 8.05 -22.47
N ARG A 107 16.89 8.48 -23.55
CA ARG A 107 18.22 7.98 -23.91
C ARG A 107 19.31 8.54 -22.99
N ASN A 108 19.12 9.78 -22.52
CA ASN A 108 20.06 10.47 -21.64
C ASN A 108 19.41 10.67 -20.24
N PHE A 109 20.09 10.18 -19.20
CA PHE A 109 19.63 10.25 -17.82
C PHE A 109 19.61 11.69 -17.26
N GLU A 110 20.53 12.55 -17.66
CA GLU A 110 20.53 13.97 -17.26
C GLU A 110 19.30 14.69 -17.80
N ASN A 111 18.92 14.44 -19.05
CA ASN A 111 17.71 14.99 -19.62
C ASN A 111 16.45 14.50 -18.88
N PHE A 112 16.46 13.25 -18.41
CA PHE A 112 15.37 12.72 -17.60
C PHE A 112 15.28 13.42 -16.23
N LYS A 113 16.42 13.58 -15.53
CA LYS A 113 16.48 14.31 -14.26
C LYS A 113 16.01 15.75 -14.41
N LEU A 114 16.50 16.47 -15.43
CA LEU A 114 16.08 17.84 -15.72
C LEU A 114 14.56 17.93 -15.95
N ARG A 115 13.99 16.99 -16.71
CA ARG A 115 12.54 16.97 -16.95
C ARG A 115 11.73 16.74 -15.68
N ILE A 116 12.22 15.88 -14.77
CA ILE A 116 11.59 15.64 -13.47
C ILE A 116 11.64 16.91 -12.61
N LEU A 117 12.80 17.56 -12.51
CA LEU A 117 12.97 18.79 -11.72
C LEU A 117 12.05 19.92 -12.21
N ILE A 118 11.99 20.14 -13.53
CA ILE A 118 11.08 21.13 -14.13
C ILE A 118 9.63 20.83 -13.77
N ALA A 119 9.19 19.57 -13.90
CA ALA A 119 7.81 19.18 -13.61
C ALA A 119 7.45 19.32 -12.13
N LEU A 120 8.40 19.05 -11.22
CA LEU A 120 8.22 19.26 -9.78
C LEU A 120 8.11 20.75 -9.45
N ASN A 121 8.99 21.59 -9.99
CA ASN A 121 8.93 23.04 -9.77
C ASN A 121 7.60 23.64 -10.24
N ILE A 122 7.13 23.26 -11.44
CA ILE A 122 5.82 23.72 -11.96
C ILE A 122 4.67 23.30 -11.03
N LYS A 123 4.71 22.09 -10.45
CA LYS A 123 3.69 21.66 -9.49
C LYS A 123 3.73 22.50 -8.22
N MET A 124 4.91 22.77 -7.66
CA MET A 124 5.06 23.58 -6.45
C MET A 124 4.56 25.01 -6.65
N GLU A 125 4.92 25.65 -7.76
CA GLU A 125 4.44 26.99 -8.11
C GLU A 125 2.91 27.04 -8.20
N ARG A 126 2.29 26.05 -8.85
CA ARG A 126 0.83 25.95 -8.94
C ARG A 126 0.17 25.80 -7.57
N THR A 127 0.73 24.98 -6.68
CA THR A 127 0.20 24.81 -5.32
C THR A 127 0.31 26.11 -4.51
N ASN A 128 1.44 26.80 -4.58
CA ASN A 128 1.63 28.08 -3.89
C ASN A 128 0.63 29.14 -4.36
N LEU A 129 0.38 29.23 -5.67
CA LEU A 129 -0.61 30.14 -6.24
C LEU A 129 -2.05 29.85 -5.79
N VAL A 130 -2.39 28.59 -5.51
CA VAL A 130 -3.72 28.23 -4.99
C VAL A 130 -3.83 28.61 -3.52
N LEU A 131 -2.78 28.36 -2.73
CA LEU A 131 -2.76 28.68 -1.30
C LEU A 131 -2.78 30.19 -1.03
N SER A 132 -2.18 31.02 -1.89
CA SER A 132 -2.20 32.48 -1.75
C SER A 132 -3.52 33.15 -2.11
N ARG A 133 -4.48 32.39 -2.64
CA ARG A 133 -5.84 32.87 -3.01
C ARG A 133 -6.90 32.53 -1.96
N LEU A 134 -6.53 31.78 -0.92
CA LEU A 134 -7.34 31.48 0.26
C LEU A 134 -7.00 32.48 1.37
#